data_AF-A0A2G5E586-F1
#
_entry.id   AF-A0A2G5E586-F1
#
_cell.length_a   1.000
_cell.length_b   1.000
_cell.length_c   1.000
_cell.angle_alpha   90.00
_cell.angle_beta   90.00
_cell.angle_gamma   90.00
#
_symmetry.space_group_name_H-M   'P 1'
#
loop_
_entity.id
_entity.type
_entity.pdbx_description
1 polymer ?
#
loop_
_entity_poly.entity_id
_entity_poly.type
_entity_poly.pdbx_seq_one_letter_code
_entity_poly.pdbx_strand_id
1 'polypeptide(L)'
;MNAKWHPFDNKTYPDRLRTRIHELPPVDLFVTTADPVLEPPIITVNTVLSLLALDYPANKLACYVSDDGASPITLYSLVEAIKFAKLWIPFCKKYNIQTRAPFQYFSSKEFEISSDFSSKFQKDILHVKEIDEETGKAILGVCEEDIVGDS
;
A
#
# COMPACT_ATOMS: atom_id res chain seq x y z
N MET A 1 -4.03 12.18 -36.86
CA MET A 1 -4.70 10.86 -36.99
C MET A 1 -5.87 10.83 -36.02
N ASN A 2 -7.09 10.55 -36.49
CA ASN A 2 -8.29 10.60 -35.68
C ASN A 2 -8.56 9.19 -35.08
N ALA A 3 -8.15 8.97 -33.83
CA ALA A 3 -8.16 7.66 -33.15
C ALA A 3 -9.54 7.22 -32.63
N LYS A 4 -10.63 7.78 -33.18
CA LYS A 4 -12.00 7.64 -32.66
C LYS A 4 -12.86 6.62 -33.41
N TRP A 5 -12.23 5.59 -34.00
CA TRP A 5 -12.94 4.52 -34.70
C TRP A 5 -13.25 3.37 -33.72
N HIS A 6 -14.55 3.14 -33.47
CA HIS A 6 -15.15 2.06 -32.64
C HIS A 6 -14.85 2.09 -31.13
N PRO A 7 -15.45 3.03 -30.38
CA PRO A 7 -15.43 2.94 -28.92
C PRO A 7 -16.14 1.67 -28.46
N PHE A 8 -15.48 0.87 -27.62
CA PHE A 8 -16.09 -0.25 -26.92
C PHE A 8 -16.09 0.03 -25.41
N ASP A 9 -17.13 -0.45 -24.74
CA ASP A 9 -17.28 -0.33 -23.29
C ASP A 9 -17.13 -1.71 -22.65
N ASN A 10 -16.22 -1.81 -21.66
CA ASN A 10 -15.93 -3.04 -20.95
C ASN A 10 -16.54 -3.00 -19.56
N LYS A 11 -17.50 -3.89 -19.31
CA LYS A 11 -18.11 -4.08 -17.98
C LYS A 11 -17.63 -5.38 -17.35
N THR A 12 -17.02 -5.28 -16.17
CA THR A 12 -16.56 -6.44 -15.38
C THR A 12 -17.66 -6.94 -14.44
N TYR A 13 -17.61 -8.23 -14.08
CA TYR A 13 -18.57 -8.87 -13.17
C TYR A 13 -17.86 -9.77 -12.15
N PRO A 14 -17.18 -9.21 -11.13
CA PRO A 14 -16.38 -9.98 -10.16
C PRO A 14 -17.18 -11.05 -9.39
N ASP A 15 -18.46 -10.80 -9.09
CA ASP A 15 -19.28 -11.78 -8.38
C ASP A 15 -19.48 -13.07 -9.20
N ARG A 16 -19.62 -12.95 -10.52
CA ARG A 16 -19.71 -14.10 -11.42
C ARG A 16 -18.39 -14.87 -11.51
N LEU A 17 -17.27 -14.16 -11.41
CA LEU A 17 -15.94 -14.77 -11.37
C LEU A 17 -15.79 -15.63 -10.10
N ARG A 18 -16.16 -15.09 -8.94
CA ARG A 18 -16.10 -15.79 -7.64
C ARG A 18 -16.95 -17.07 -7.61
N THR A 19 -18.08 -17.10 -8.32
CA THR A 19 -18.92 -18.32 -8.40
C THR A 19 -18.34 -19.38 -9.33
N ARG A 20 -17.63 -18.99 -10.39
CA ARG A 20 -17.19 -19.89 -11.46
C ARG A 20 -15.76 -20.39 -11.28
N ILE A 21 -14.89 -19.56 -10.72
CA ILE A 21 -13.47 -19.85 -10.56
C ILE A 21 -13.20 -20.04 -9.07
N HIS A 22 -12.89 -21.28 -8.71
CA HIS A 22 -12.56 -21.66 -7.34
C HIS A 22 -11.09 -21.43 -6.99
N GLU A 23 -10.21 -21.36 -8.00
CA GLU A 23 -8.78 -21.13 -7.81
C GLU A 23 -8.29 -20.01 -8.74
N LEU A 24 -7.71 -18.97 -8.13
CA LEU A 24 -7.13 -17.84 -8.84
C LEU A 24 -5.67 -18.14 -9.22
N PRO A 25 -5.19 -17.65 -10.38
CA PRO A 25 -3.80 -17.85 -10.81
C PRO A 25 -2.81 -17.10 -9.89
N PRO A 26 -1.52 -17.46 -9.87
CA PRO A 26 -0.50 -16.61 -9.26
C PRO A 26 -0.37 -15.27 -10.00
N VAL A 27 -0.10 -14.19 -9.26
CA VAL A 27 0.11 -12.83 -9.76
C VAL A 27 1.37 -12.25 -9.13
N ASP A 28 2.30 -11.84 -9.98
CA ASP A 28 3.52 -11.14 -9.59
C ASP A 28 3.36 -9.64 -9.85
N LEU A 29 3.62 -8.85 -8.82
CA LEU A 29 3.54 -7.40 -8.84
C LEU A 29 4.95 -6.82 -8.81
N PHE A 30 5.27 -5.95 -9.74
CA PHE A 30 6.56 -5.29 -9.82
C PHE A 30 6.42 -3.81 -9.49
N VAL A 31 7.23 -3.33 -8.55
CA VAL A 31 7.40 -1.92 -8.20
C VAL A 31 8.84 -1.55 -8.53
N THR A 32 9.02 -0.49 -9.29
CA THR A 32 10.35 0.02 -9.66
C THR A 32 10.54 1.41 -9.07
N THR A 33 11.72 1.69 -8.55
CA THR A 33 12.13 3.02 -8.10
C THR A 33 13.59 3.24 -8.49
N ALA A 34 14.01 4.49 -8.69
CA ALA A 34 15.34 4.79 -9.21
C ALA A 34 16.11 5.86 -8.42
N ASP A 35 15.42 6.84 -7.82
CA ASP A 35 16.08 7.95 -7.15
C ASP A 35 15.28 8.33 -5.89
N PRO A 36 15.82 8.15 -4.67
CA PRO A 36 15.11 8.42 -3.42
C PRO A 36 14.81 9.91 -3.19
N VAL A 37 15.48 10.82 -3.90
CA VAL A 37 15.23 12.27 -3.83
C VAL A 37 14.04 12.64 -4.72
N LEU A 38 14.00 12.13 -5.95
CA LEU A 38 12.90 12.38 -6.89
C LEU A 38 11.65 11.53 -6.57
N GLU A 39 11.86 10.35 -6.00
CA GLU A 39 10.84 9.38 -5.61
C GLU A 39 10.99 9.04 -4.11
N PRO A 40 10.46 9.90 -3.21
CA PRO A 40 10.63 9.70 -1.77
C PRO A 40 10.22 8.29 -1.33
N PRO A 41 11.05 7.57 -0.55
CA PRO A 41 10.81 6.17 -0.17
C PRO A 41 9.43 5.91 0.46
N ILE A 42 8.86 6.91 1.14
CA ILE A 42 7.53 6.84 1.74
C ILE A 42 6.42 6.57 0.69
N ILE A 43 6.57 7.05 -0.54
CA ILE A 43 5.61 6.82 -1.63
C ILE A 43 5.72 5.38 -2.13
N THR A 44 6.95 4.90 -2.31
CA THR A 44 7.24 3.50 -2.69
C THR A 44 6.68 2.53 -1.65
N VAL A 45 6.92 2.81 -0.37
CA VAL A 45 6.37 2.05 0.76
C VAL A 45 4.84 2.02 0.76
N ASN A 46 4.17 3.16 0.56
CA ASN A 46 2.71 3.21 0.50
C ASN A 46 2.14 2.36 -0.64
N THR A 47 2.80 2.39 -1.80
CA THR A 47 2.46 1.54 -2.94
C THR A 47 2.59 0.06 -2.57
N VAL A 48 3.72 -0.35 -1.99
CA VAL A 48 3.96 -1.74 -1.58
C VAL A 48 2.92 -2.21 -0.55
N LEU A 49 2.62 -1.39 0.47
CA LEU A 49 1.60 -1.71 1.48
C LEU A 49 0.21 -1.87 0.88
N SER A 50 -0.16 -1.01 -0.08
CA SER A 50 -1.42 -1.09 -0.81
C SER A 50 -1.54 -2.39 -1.61
N LEU A 51 -0.47 -2.75 -2.32
CA LEU A 51 -0.39 -3.98 -3.11
C LEU A 51 -0.48 -5.24 -2.25
N LEU A 52 0.24 -5.29 -1.12
CA LEU A 52 0.19 -6.44 -0.21
C LEU A 52 -1.18 -6.59 0.48
N ALA A 53 -1.96 -5.52 0.56
CA ALA A 53 -3.29 -5.51 1.15
C ALA A 53 -4.42 -5.79 0.14
N LEU A 54 -4.14 -6.18 -1.11
CA LEU A 54 -5.16 -6.56 -2.09
C LEU A 54 -6.04 -7.72 -1.62
N ASP A 55 -7.29 -7.76 -2.12
CA ASP A 55 -8.21 -8.89 -1.94
C ASP A 55 -7.83 -10.05 -2.86
N TYR A 56 -6.70 -10.68 -2.54
CA TYR A 56 -6.15 -11.85 -3.26
C TYR A 56 -5.61 -12.90 -2.27
N PRO A 57 -5.64 -14.20 -2.63
CA PRO A 57 -5.01 -15.24 -1.81
C PRO A 57 -3.52 -14.96 -1.62
N ALA A 58 -3.06 -14.95 -0.36
CA ALA A 58 -1.68 -14.57 -0.03
C ALA A 58 -0.63 -15.50 -0.64
N ASN A 59 -0.96 -16.78 -0.85
CA ASN A 59 -0.10 -17.77 -1.50
C ASN A 59 -0.08 -17.65 -3.04
N LYS A 60 -0.82 -16.69 -3.61
CA LYS A 60 -0.91 -16.43 -5.05
C LYS A 60 -0.49 -15.00 -5.40
N LEU A 61 -0.03 -14.22 -4.43
CA LEU A 61 0.41 -12.85 -4.64
C LEU A 61 1.87 -12.73 -4.23
N ALA A 62 2.73 -12.29 -5.14
CA ALA A 62 4.10 -11.92 -4.83
C ALA A 62 4.34 -10.47 -5.25
N CYS A 63 5.11 -9.74 -4.44
CA CYS A 63 5.47 -8.34 -4.71
C CYS A 63 6.99 -8.23 -4.75
N TYR A 64 7.51 -7.68 -5.83
CA TYR A 64 8.93 -7.48 -6.10
C TYR A 64 9.19 -5.98 -6.19
N VAL A 65 10.21 -5.51 -5.49
CA VAL A 65 10.68 -4.12 -5.57
C VAL A 65 12.06 -4.13 -6.22
N SER A 66 12.19 -3.41 -7.33
CA SER A 66 13.47 -3.14 -8.00
C SER A 66 13.87 -1.71 -7.70
N ASP A 67 15.05 -1.52 -7.10
CA ASP A 67 15.62 -0.21 -6.81
C ASP A 67 16.89 -0.02 -7.65
N ASP A 68 16.79 0.78 -8.72
CA ASP A 68 17.91 1.08 -9.62
C ASP A 68 18.90 2.06 -8.97
N GLY A 69 18.47 2.81 -7.95
CA GLY A 69 19.31 3.74 -7.19
C GLY A 69 20.16 3.05 -6.12
N ALA A 70 19.89 1.76 -5.84
CA ALA A 70 20.54 0.97 -4.79
C ALA A 70 20.61 1.72 -3.46
N SER A 71 19.52 2.41 -3.11
CA SER A 71 19.50 3.36 -2.01
C SER A 71 19.34 2.65 -0.65
N PRO A 72 20.27 2.87 0.30
CA PRO A 72 20.14 2.33 1.65
C PRO A 72 18.84 2.78 2.32
N ILE A 73 18.37 4.00 2.03
CA ILE A 73 17.17 4.53 2.63
C ILE A 73 15.88 3.89 2.10
N THR A 74 15.86 3.53 0.81
CA THR A 74 14.77 2.75 0.22
C THR A 74 14.67 1.39 0.89
N LEU A 75 15.81 0.71 1.08
CA LEU A 75 15.87 -0.57 1.77
C LEU A 75 15.39 -0.45 3.23
N TYR A 76 15.89 0.53 3.99
CA TYR A 76 15.45 0.77 5.37
C TYR A 76 13.95 1.03 5.45
N SER A 77 13.43 1.88 4.56
CA SER A 77 12.00 2.21 4.50
C SER A 77 11.13 0.98 4.25
N LEU A 78 11.56 0.08 3.36
CA LEU A 78 10.87 -1.19 3.11
C LEU A 78 10.90 -2.12 4.33
N VAL A 79 12.00 -2.16 5.07
CA VAL A 79 12.11 -2.97 6.30
C VAL A 79 11.15 -2.46 7.38
N GLU A 80 11.08 -1.16 7.61
CA GLU A 80 10.11 -0.57 8.54
C GLU A 80 8.67 -0.81 8.07
N ALA A 81 8.41 -0.63 6.77
CA ALA A 81 7.11 -0.92 6.18
C ALA A 81 6.65 -2.36 6.39
N ILE A 82 7.55 -3.36 6.28
CA ILE A 82 7.22 -4.77 6.51
C ILE A 82 6.78 -5.01 7.96
N LYS A 83 7.34 -4.30 8.94
CA LYS A 83 6.89 -4.39 10.34
C LYS A 83 5.46 -3.88 10.47
N PHE A 84 5.17 -2.72 9.89
CA PHE A 84 3.83 -2.15 9.89
C PHE A 84 2.82 -2.99 9.09
N ALA A 85 3.24 -3.59 7.97
CA ALA A 85 2.42 -4.44 7.12
C ALA A 85 1.75 -5.59 7.89
N LYS A 86 2.44 -6.15 8.90
CA LYS A 86 1.91 -7.21 9.77
C LYS A 86 0.66 -6.77 10.55
N LEU A 87 0.49 -5.47 10.77
CA LEU A 87 -0.69 -4.88 11.41
C LEU A 87 -1.70 -4.37 10.38
N TRP A 88 -1.22 -3.61 9.38
CA TRP A 88 -2.07 -2.97 8.38
C TRP A 88 -2.84 -3.98 7.51
N ILE A 89 -2.17 -5.00 6.99
CA ILE A 89 -2.80 -5.95 6.05
C ILE A 89 -3.95 -6.72 6.71
N PRO A 90 -3.80 -7.30 7.93
CA PRO A 90 -4.92 -7.93 8.63
C PRO A 90 -6.04 -6.94 8.95
N PHE A 91 -5.71 -5.69 9.33
CA PHE A 91 -6.70 -4.65 9.58
C PHE A 91 -7.56 -4.37 8.34
N CYS A 92 -6.91 -4.14 7.18
CA CYS A 92 -7.62 -3.89 5.92
C CYS A 92 -8.56 -5.04 5.54
N LYS A 93 -8.11 -6.30 5.71
CA LYS A 93 -8.92 -7.49 5.39
C LYS A 93 -10.08 -7.65 6.36
N LYS A 94 -9.84 -7.48 7.66
CA LYS A 94 -10.85 -7.64 8.72
C LYS A 94 -12.01 -6.66 8.59
N TYR A 95 -11.70 -5.41 8.23
CA TYR A 95 -12.70 -4.33 8.15
C TYR A 95 -13.10 -3.97 6.72
N ASN A 96 -12.63 -4.74 5.73
CA ASN A 96 -12.88 -4.50 4.31
C ASN A 96 -12.62 -3.04 3.90
N ILE A 97 -11.50 -2.49 4.35
CA ILE A 97 -11.06 -1.14 3.99
C ILE A 97 -10.95 -1.03 2.47
N GLN A 98 -11.43 0.03 1.85
CA GLN A 98 -11.35 0.18 0.40
C GLN A 98 -10.03 0.84 -0.02
N THR A 99 -9.63 1.89 0.69
CA THR A 99 -8.36 2.57 0.44
C THR A 99 -7.20 1.85 1.13
N ARG A 100 -6.41 1.09 0.36
CA ARG A 100 -5.35 0.21 0.90
C ARG A 100 -4.00 0.89 1.11
N ALA A 101 -3.79 2.08 0.55
CA ALA A 101 -2.63 2.90 0.85
C ALA A 101 -2.87 3.67 2.16
N PRO A 102 -2.06 3.47 3.23
CA PRO A 102 -2.27 4.08 4.54
C PRO A 102 -2.34 5.62 4.49
N PHE A 103 -1.37 6.26 3.82
CA PHE A 103 -1.33 7.72 3.68
C PHE A 103 -2.61 8.29 3.08
N GLN A 104 -3.13 7.62 2.05
CA GLN A 104 -4.37 8.02 1.40
C GLN A 104 -5.59 7.73 2.28
N TYR A 105 -5.61 6.59 2.98
CA TYR A 105 -6.72 6.19 3.85
C TYR A 105 -6.91 7.18 4.99
N PHE A 106 -5.84 7.47 5.74
CA PHE A 106 -5.90 8.38 6.90
C PHE A 106 -6.20 9.83 6.52
N SER A 107 -5.99 10.19 5.26
CA SER A 107 -6.31 11.51 4.69
C SER A 107 -7.69 11.54 4.00
N SER A 108 -8.44 10.44 3.98
CA SER A 108 -9.68 10.31 3.21
C SER A 108 -10.94 10.51 4.05
N LYS A 109 -12.05 10.81 3.35
CA LYS A 109 -13.40 10.80 3.93
C LYS A 109 -13.83 9.43 4.44
N GLU A 110 -13.27 8.34 3.91
CA GLU A 110 -13.53 6.98 4.41
C GLU A 110 -13.13 6.87 5.89
N PHE A 111 -11.97 7.43 6.25
CA PHE A 111 -11.50 7.47 7.64
C PHE A 111 -12.39 8.33 8.53
N GLU A 112 -12.90 9.47 8.04
CA GLU A 112 -13.84 10.31 8.79
C GLU A 112 -15.13 9.54 9.15
N ILE A 113 -15.71 8.82 8.18
CA ILE A 113 -16.90 7.98 8.39
C ILE A 113 -16.57 6.78 9.31
N SER A 114 -15.33 6.32 9.28
CA SER A 114 -14.86 5.20 10.11
C SER A 114 -14.96 5.47 11.62
N SER A 115 -15.05 6.74 12.02
CA SER A 115 -15.23 7.15 13.41
C SER A 115 -16.59 6.73 14.01
N ASP A 116 -17.60 6.42 13.20
CA ASP A 116 -18.94 6.01 13.66
C ASP A 116 -19.09 4.49 13.87
N PHE A 117 -18.03 3.70 13.65
CA PHE A 117 -18.06 2.24 13.78
C PHE A 117 -17.94 1.76 15.23
N SER A 118 -18.06 0.45 15.43
CA SER A 118 -17.98 -0.19 16.76
C SER A 118 -16.77 0.26 17.58
N SER A 119 -16.90 0.27 18.90
CA SER A 119 -15.82 0.61 19.83
C SER A 119 -14.55 -0.23 19.63
N LYS A 120 -14.69 -1.47 19.14
CA LYS A 120 -13.55 -2.33 18.78
C LYS A 120 -12.82 -1.81 17.54
N PHE A 121 -13.55 -1.40 16.50
CA PHE A 121 -12.96 -0.79 15.31
C PHE A 121 -12.20 0.48 15.67
N GLN A 122 -12.80 1.37 16.46
CA GLN A 122 -12.17 2.62 16.90
C GLN A 122 -10.83 2.37 17.63
N LYS A 123 -10.80 1.40 18.54
CA LYS A 123 -9.55 1.02 19.24
C LYS A 123 -8.50 0.48 18.28
N ASP A 124 -8.90 -0.42 17.40
CA ASP A 124 -7.99 -1.04 16.43
C ASP A 124 -7.43 0.02 15.45
N ILE A 125 -8.26 0.94 14.93
CA ILE A 125 -7.79 1.95 13.97
C ILE A 125 -6.91 3.01 14.63
N LEU A 126 -7.18 3.41 15.87
CA LEU A 126 -6.33 4.36 16.59
C LEU A 126 -4.93 3.76 16.81
N HIS A 127 -4.87 2.48 17.20
CA HIS A 127 -3.59 1.78 17.36
C HIS A 127 -2.83 1.63 16.04
N VAL A 128 -3.54 1.30 14.95
CA VAL A 128 -2.95 1.22 13.61
C VAL A 128 -2.41 2.58 13.17
N LYS A 129 -3.16 3.66 13.41
CA LYS A 129 -2.76 5.03 13.07
C LYS A 129 -1.52 5.47 13.85
N GLU A 130 -1.44 5.17 15.13
CA GLU A 130 -0.27 5.46 15.97
C GLU A 130 1.00 4.82 15.38
N ILE A 131 0.93 3.55 15.01
CA ILE A 131 2.07 2.83 14.42
C ILE A 131 2.40 3.33 13.00
N ASP A 132 1.39 3.73 12.21
CA ASP A 132 1.61 4.37 10.89
C ASP A 132 2.41 5.67 11.03
N GLU A 133 2.03 6.51 12.01
CA GLU A 133 2.73 7.76 12.30
C GLU A 133 4.17 7.52 12.81
N GLU A 134 4.37 6.52 13.68
CA GLU A 134 5.71 6.11 14.14
C GLU A 134 6.59 5.62 12.99
N THR A 135 6.04 4.78 12.11
CA THR A 135 6.73 4.26 10.93
C THR A 135 7.12 5.41 9.99
N GLY A 136 6.20 6.34 9.74
CA GLY A 136 6.46 7.54 8.94
C GLY A 136 7.57 8.41 9.51
N LYS A 137 7.57 8.65 10.83
CA LYS A 137 8.64 9.41 11.51
C LYS A 137 9.98 8.70 11.42
N ALA A 138 10.01 7.37 11.59
CA ALA A 138 11.24 6.59 11.48
C ALA A 138 11.85 6.69 10.07
N ILE A 139 11.02 6.65 9.03
CA ILE A 139 11.45 6.79 7.63
C ILE A 139 11.95 8.20 7.36
N LEU A 140 11.17 9.22 7.73
CA LEU A 140 11.50 10.62 7.47
C LEU A 140 12.75 11.09 8.23
N GLY A 141 12.95 10.63 9.47
CA GLY A 141 14.12 10.99 10.27
C GLY A 141 15.43 10.56 9.62
N VAL A 142 15.47 9.37 9.00
CA VAL A 142 16.66 8.90 8.27
C VAL A 142 16.84 9.67 6.96
N CYS A 143 15.75 10.10 6.30
CA CYS A 143 15.84 10.89 5.07
C CYS A 143 16.51 12.23 5.33
N GLU A 144 16.24 12.85 6.47
CA GLU A 144 16.84 14.13 6.84
C GLU A 144 18.33 13.99 7.21
N GLU A 145 18.73 12.89 7.85
CA GLU A 145 20.13 12.62 8.22
C GLU A 145 21.02 12.36 6.99
N ASP A 146 20.53 11.59 6.01
CA ASP A 146 21.29 11.31 4.77
C ASP A 146 21.47 12.57 3.89
N ILE A 147 20.47 13.46 3.82
CA ILE A 147 20.58 14.73 3.07
C ILE A 147 21.64 15.65 3.70
N VAL A 148 21.74 15.68 5.03
CA VAL A 148 22.71 16.52 5.75
C VAL A 148 24.12 15.92 5.74
N GLY A 149 24.24 14.59 5.64
CA GLY A 149 25.53 13.89 5.61
C GLY A 149 26.34 14.06 4.32
N ASP A 150 25.69 14.48 3.22
CA ASP A 150 26.31 14.69 1.90
C ASP A 150 26.59 16.18 1.58
N SER A 151 26.43 17.08 2.58
CA SER A 151 26.58 18.55 2.46
C SER A 151 27.94 19.08 2.96
#